data_AF-A0A7S3TWI8-F1
#
_entry.id   AF-A0A7S3TWI8-F1
#
_cell.length_a   1.000
_cell.length_b   1.000
_cell.length_c   1.000
_cell.angle_alpha   90.00
_cell.angle_beta   90.00
_cell.angle_gamma   90.00
#
_symmetry.space_group_name_H-M   'P 1'
#
loop_
_entity.id
_entity.type
_entity.pdbx_description
1 polymer ?
#
loop_
_entity_poly.entity_id
_entity_poly.type
_entity_poly.pdbx_seq_one_letter_code
_entity_poly.pdbx_strand_id
1 'polypeptide(L)'
;LSREEDKVALEAALCFAFPWSSYYAAEALQLSGIVAILFCGIVMATYTRVNLSHHARELTTEMFECLASIAEAFVFNYLGMAFFTFPILRSDISWRLALITLLACFVGRLHVFFFLPLTNAVRRRIARQHAEVEGKSGTSDAAHRAQRIMQAMRDAILTPAHAFVLWFSGLRGGVAFAIAAAAYGDSSFPAPCEATHTCTGEELSPGLAILQATLLIAVFT
;
A
#
# COMPACT_ATOMS: atom_id res chain seq x y z
N LEU A 1 31.58 -21.09 -10.19
CA LEU A 1 30.34 -21.13 -9.39
C LEU A 1 30.44 -20.18 -8.21
N SER A 2 31.31 -20.43 -7.23
CA SER A 2 31.50 -19.54 -6.06
C SER A 2 31.66 -18.05 -6.39
N ARG A 3 32.54 -17.69 -7.34
CA ARG A 3 32.78 -16.27 -7.72
C ARG A 3 31.57 -15.58 -8.34
N GLU A 4 30.64 -16.32 -8.94
CA GLU A 4 29.41 -15.74 -9.51
C GLU A 4 28.34 -15.56 -8.43
N GLU A 5 28.25 -16.49 -7.48
CA GLU A 5 27.38 -16.36 -6.29
C GLU A 5 27.81 -15.17 -5.42
N ASP A 6 29.11 -14.96 -5.22
CA ASP A 6 29.65 -13.83 -4.45
C ASP A 6 29.27 -12.47 -5.06
N LYS A 7 29.28 -12.36 -6.40
CA LYS A 7 28.91 -11.13 -7.11
C LYS A 7 27.42 -10.82 -6.95
N VAL A 8 26.57 -11.83 -7.09
CA VAL A 8 25.12 -11.69 -6.95
C VAL A 8 24.75 -11.29 -5.53
N ALA A 9 25.40 -11.90 -4.52
CA ALA A 9 25.21 -11.53 -3.12
C ALA A 9 25.66 -10.09 -2.84
N LEU A 10 26.78 -9.65 -3.42
CA LEU A 10 27.26 -8.28 -3.27
C LEU A 10 26.30 -7.27 -3.93
N GLU A 11 25.83 -7.55 -5.15
CA GLU A 11 24.84 -6.74 -5.85
C GLU A 11 23.55 -6.58 -5.04
N ALA A 12 23.05 -7.68 -4.46
CA ALA A 12 21.87 -7.67 -3.62
C ALA A 12 22.11 -6.90 -2.30
N ALA A 13 23.24 -7.13 -1.63
CA ALA A 13 23.59 -6.45 -0.39
C ALA A 13 23.71 -4.93 -0.59
N LEU A 14 24.31 -4.48 -1.70
CA LEU A 14 24.39 -3.06 -2.05
C LEU A 14 22.99 -2.46 -2.29
N CYS A 15 22.10 -3.19 -2.98
CA CYS A 15 20.72 -2.76 -3.18
C CYS A 15 19.95 -2.55 -1.86
N PHE A 16 20.29 -3.30 -0.81
CA PHE A 16 19.75 -3.07 0.53
C PHE A 16 20.47 -1.96 1.29
N ALA A 17 21.80 -1.89 1.23
CA ALA A 17 22.59 -0.95 2.01
C ALA A 17 22.38 0.53 1.60
N PHE A 18 22.23 0.81 0.30
CA PHE A 18 22.04 2.17 -0.21
C PHE A 18 20.79 2.90 0.31
N PRO A 19 19.58 2.29 0.31
CA PRO A 19 18.42 2.95 0.88
C PRO A 19 18.58 3.24 2.38
N TRP A 20 19.12 2.30 3.15
CA TRP A 20 19.39 2.52 4.59
C TRP A 20 20.42 3.62 4.84
N SER A 21 21.49 3.69 4.05
CA SER A 21 22.48 4.76 4.20
C SER A 21 21.89 6.12 3.87
N SER A 22 21.02 6.22 2.85
CA SER A 22 20.31 7.45 2.53
C SER A 22 19.39 7.92 3.66
N TYR A 23 18.74 6.98 4.36
CA TYR A 23 17.91 7.26 5.52
C TYR A 23 18.75 7.85 6.67
N TYR A 24 19.81 7.14 7.08
CA TYR A 24 20.65 7.61 8.19
C TYR A 24 21.38 8.92 7.87
N ALA A 25 21.80 9.12 6.62
CA ALA A 25 22.41 10.38 6.20
C ALA A 25 21.43 11.56 6.28
N ALA A 26 20.16 11.36 5.88
CA ALA A 26 19.14 12.39 5.99
C ALA A 26 18.79 12.71 7.46
N GLU A 27 18.68 11.68 8.31
CA GLU A 27 18.47 11.85 9.75
C GLU A 27 19.65 12.59 10.42
N ALA A 28 20.89 12.30 10.02
CA ALA A 28 22.08 13.02 10.50
C ALA A 28 22.06 14.52 10.14
N LEU A 29 21.39 14.89 9.05
CA LEU A 29 21.19 16.27 8.61
C LEU A 29 19.89 16.90 9.15
N GLN A 30 19.18 16.23 10.07
CA GLN A 30 17.87 16.65 10.58
C GLN A 30 16.80 16.87 9.49
N LEU A 31 16.88 16.10 8.39
CA LEU A 31 15.89 16.06 7.32
C LEU A 31 15.02 14.80 7.45
N SER A 32 13.94 14.71 6.65
CA SER A 32 13.07 13.53 6.68
C SER A 32 13.76 12.31 6.06
N GLY A 33 14.21 11.37 6.89
CA GLY A 33 14.78 10.09 6.45
C GLY A 33 13.80 9.27 5.59
N ILE A 34 12.51 9.32 5.92
CA ILE A 34 11.45 8.58 5.22
C ILE A 34 11.30 9.06 3.77
N VAL A 35 11.34 10.38 3.54
CA VAL A 35 11.26 10.93 2.18
C VAL A 35 12.54 10.62 1.39
N ALA A 36 13.71 10.67 2.05
CA ALA A 36 15.00 10.36 1.44
C ALA A 36 15.08 8.91 0.95
N ILE A 37 14.72 7.94 1.80
CA ILE A 37 14.75 6.51 1.43
C ILE A 37 13.74 6.19 0.31
N LEU A 38 12.58 6.85 0.28
CA LEU A 38 11.60 6.71 -0.79
C LEU A 38 12.13 7.22 -2.13
N PHE A 39 12.73 8.41 -2.14
CA PHE A 39 13.32 8.96 -3.37
C PHE A 39 14.49 8.10 -3.86
N CYS A 40 15.35 7.64 -2.94
CA CYS A 40 16.41 6.69 -3.24
C CYS A 40 15.85 5.42 -3.90
N GLY A 41 14.78 4.84 -3.35
CA GLY A 41 14.06 3.69 -3.92
C GLY A 41 13.58 3.92 -5.35
N ILE A 42 12.97 5.07 -5.64
CA ILE A 42 12.48 5.43 -6.99
C ILE A 42 13.64 5.52 -8.00
N VAL A 43 14.74 6.17 -7.60
CA VAL A 43 15.95 6.28 -8.42
C VAL A 43 16.52 4.89 -8.70
N MET A 44 16.65 4.04 -7.69
CA MET A 44 17.15 2.67 -7.87
C MET A 44 16.26 1.81 -8.75
N ALA A 45 14.93 2.00 -8.69
CA ALA A 45 13.98 1.29 -9.54
C ALA A 45 14.21 1.55 -11.04
N THR A 46 14.74 2.73 -11.38
CA THR A 46 14.95 3.19 -12.76
C THR A 46 16.38 2.92 -13.24
N TYR A 47 17.39 3.19 -12.41
CA TYR A 47 18.80 3.10 -12.80
C TYR A 47 19.46 1.80 -12.36
N THR A 48 19.23 1.36 -11.13
CA THR A 48 19.90 0.16 -10.60
C THR A 48 19.34 -1.11 -11.21
N ARG A 49 18.01 -1.20 -11.43
CA ARG A 49 17.37 -2.40 -11.99
C ARG A 49 17.83 -2.80 -13.39
N VAL A 50 18.28 -1.85 -14.21
CA VAL A 50 18.80 -2.14 -15.56
C VAL A 50 20.27 -2.52 -15.57
N ASN A 51 20.99 -2.19 -14.50
CA ASN A 51 22.43 -2.44 -14.37
C ASN A 51 22.74 -3.70 -13.54
N LEU A 52 21.76 -4.23 -12.81
CA LEU A 52 21.85 -5.49 -12.06
C LEU A 52 21.94 -6.70 -12.99
N SER A 53 22.67 -7.72 -12.57
CA SER A 53 22.65 -9.02 -13.22
C SER A 53 21.24 -9.64 -13.15
N HIS A 54 20.88 -10.50 -14.12
CA HIS A 54 19.54 -11.09 -14.18
C HIS A 54 19.18 -11.84 -12.89
N HIS A 55 20.13 -12.61 -12.37
CA HIS A 55 19.94 -13.41 -11.16
C HIS A 55 19.82 -12.53 -9.90
N ALA A 56 20.64 -11.47 -9.78
CA ALA A 56 20.52 -10.53 -8.67
C ALA A 56 19.21 -9.73 -8.71
N ARG A 57 18.71 -9.41 -9.91
CA ARG A 57 17.42 -8.71 -10.07
C ARG A 57 16.24 -9.54 -9.59
N GLU A 58 16.21 -10.83 -9.93
CA GLU A 58 15.17 -11.74 -9.44
C GLU A 58 15.26 -11.89 -7.92
N LEU A 59 16.45 -12.19 -7.40
CA LEU A 59 16.69 -12.33 -5.96
C LEU A 59 16.26 -11.09 -5.17
N THR A 60 16.70 -9.90 -5.60
CA THR A 60 16.35 -8.65 -4.91
C THR A 60 14.85 -8.36 -4.97
N THR A 61 14.18 -8.64 -6.08
CA THR A 61 12.73 -8.44 -6.21
C THR A 61 11.97 -9.33 -5.22
N GLU A 62 12.29 -10.63 -5.20
CA GLU A 62 11.69 -11.59 -4.26
C GLU A 62 11.97 -11.23 -2.80
N MET A 63 13.20 -10.78 -2.48
CA MET A 63 13.56 -10.31 -1.14
C MET A 63 12.75 -9.08 -0.72
N PHE A 64 12.58 -8.10 -1.60
CA PHE A 64 11.76 -6.91 -1.30
C PHE A 64 10.28 -7.24 -1.14
N GLU A 65 9.74 -8.16 -1.94
CA GLU A 65 8.36 -8.65 -1.79
C GLU A 65 8.16 -9.39 -0.46
N CYS A 66 9.11 -10.25 -0.08
CA CYS A 66 9.09 -10.95 1.20
C CYS A 66 9.18 -9.98 2.38
N LEU A 67 10.10 -9.01 2.32
CA LEU A 67 10.25 -7.98 3.36
C LEU A 67 9.02 -7.07 3.47
N ALA A 68 8.41 -6.70 2.34
CA ALA A 68 7.17 -5.93 2.33
C ALA A 68 6.03 -6.71 2.98
N SER A 69 5.89 -8.00 2.66
CA SER A 69 4.90 -8.90 3.27
C SER A 69 5.11 -9.07 4.78
N ILE A 70 6.36 -9.24 5.21
CA ILE A 70 6.72 -9.32 6.64
C ILE A 70 6.43 -7.99 7.35
N ALA A 71 6.80 -6.86 6.75
CA ALA A 71 6.52 -5.54 7.30
C ALA A 71 5.01 -5.27 7.41
N GLU A 72 4.23 -5.65 6.39
CA GLU A 72 2.77 -5.61 6.40
C GLU A 72 2.22 -6.43 7.57
N ALA A 73 2.71 -7.65 7.77
CA ALA A 73 2.30 -8.50 8.90
C ALA A 73 2.66 -7.88 10.27
N PHE A 74 3.85 -7.28 10.41
CA PHE A 74 4.27 -6.62 11.65
C PHE A 74 3.41 -5.41 11.99
N VAL A 75 3.16 -4.52 11.00
CA VAL A 75 2.29 -3.36 11.18
C VAL A 75 0.89 -3.82 11.52
N PHE A 76 0.37 -4.82 10.81
CA PHE A 76 -0.96 -5.36 11.07
C PHE A 76 -1.09 -5.90 12.50
N ASN A 77 -0.13 -6.72 12.94
CA ASN A 77 -0.12 -7.25 14.30
C ASN A 77 -0.02 -6.15 15.36
N TYR A 78 0.84 -5.14 15.15
CA TYR A 78 1.00 -4.01 16.07
C TYR A 78 -0.30 -3.22 16.23
N LEU A 79 -0.96 -2.87 15.11
CA LEU A 79 -2.24 -2.16 15.13
C LEU A 79 -3.34 -3.02 15.77
N GLY A 80 -3.39 -4.32 15.46
CA GLY A 80 -4.32 -5.26 16.08
C GLY A 80 -4.18 -5.33 17.60
N MET A 81 -2.95 -5.45 18.12
CA MET A 81 -2.69 -5.45 19.57
C MET A 81 -3.08 -4.11 20.22
N ALA A 82 -2.71 -2.98 19.60
CA ALA A 82 -3.07 -1.66 20.10
C ALA A 82 -4.59 -1.47 20.19
N PHE A 83 -5.37 -2.02 19.25
CA PHE A 83 -6.83 -2.00 19.30
C PHE A 83 -7.39 -2.71 20.56
N PHE A 84 -6.84 -3.86 20.96
CA PHE A 84 -7.29 -4.59 22.15
C PHE A 84 -6.79 -3.99 23.47
N THR A 85 -5.57 -3.43 23.50
CA THR A 85 -4.97 -2.89 24.73
C THR A 85 -5.61 -1.58 25.21
N PHE A 86 -6.18 -0.79 24.31
CA PHE A 86 -6.75 0.52 24.64
C PHE A 86 -8.28 0.42 24.88
N PRO A 87 -8.78 0.41 26.14
CA PRO A 87 -10.21 0.25 26.46
C PRO A 87 -11.05 1.53 26.19
N ILE A 88 -10.62 2.38 25.25
CA ILE A 88 -11.33 3.61 24.86
C ILE A 88 -12.60 3.31 24.04
N LEU A 89 -12.71 2.11 23.46
CA LEU A 89 -13.91 1.68 22.72
C LEU A 89 -15.16 1.48 23.59
N ARG A 90 -15.03 1.52 24.92
CA ARG A 90 -16.17 1.38 25.83
C ARG A 90 -17.09 2.61 25.84
N SER A 91 -16.64 3.72 25.25
CA SER A 91 -17.42 4.97 25.15
C SER A 91 -18.21 5.04 23.83
N ASP A 92 -19.48 5.43 23.89
CA ASP A 92 -20.40 5.54 22.73
C ASP A 92 -19.88 6.43 21.58
N ILE A 93 -18.91 7.31 21.88
CA ILE A 93 -18.26 8.21 20.93
C ILE A 93 -17.36 7.46 19.95
N SER A 94 -16.73 6.37 20.38
CA SER A 94 -15.81 5.58 19.55
C SER A 94 -16.51 4.87 18.39
N TRP A 95 -17.70 4.30 18.61
CA TRP A 95 -18.50 3.65 17.56
C TRP A 95 -18.99 4.64 16.50
N ARG A 96 -19.38 5.85 16.91
CA ARG A 96 -19.76 6.92 15.99
C ARG A 96 -18.59 7.38 15.14
N LEU A 97 -17.41 7.55 15.74
CA LEU A 97 -16.20 7.90 15.01
C LEU A 97 -15.77 6.80 14.04
N ALA A 98 -15.84 5.53 14.45
CA ALA A 98 -15.56 4.39 13.58
C ALA A 98 -16.52 4.33 12.37
N LEU A 99 -17.82 4.59 12.58
CA LEU A 99 -18.80 4.66 11.48
C LEU A 99 -18.55 5.88 10.57
N ILE A 100 -18.20 7.03 11.13
CA ILE A 100 -17.90 8.23 10.35
C ILE A 100 -16.63 8.03 9.51
N THR A 101 -15.57 7.44 10.07
CA THR A 101 -14.35 7.13 9.32
C THR A 101 -14.58 6.05 8.28
N LEU A 102 -15.36 5.00 8.58
CA LEU A 102 -15.78 4.00 7.60
C LEU A 102 -16.55 4.63 6.43
N LEU A 103 -17.51 5.52 6.73
CA LEU A 103 -18.28 6.24 5.72
C LEU A 103 -17.39 7.21 4.92
N ALA A 104 -16.49 7.94 5.59
CA ALA A 104 -15.54 8.84 4.95
C ALA A 104 -14.55 8.09 4.04
N CYS A 105 -14.09 6.90 4.43
CA CYS A 105 -13.29 6.03 3.57
C CYS A 105 -14.09 5.53 2.37
N PHE A 106 -15.35 5.15 2.58
CA PHE A 106 -16.23 4.75 1.48
C PHE A 106 -16.42 5.90 0.48
N VAL A 107 -16.71 7.11 0.97
CA VAL A 107 -16.85 8.30 0.13
C VAL A 107 -15.53 8.70 -0.53
N GLY A 108 -14.40 8.62 0.19
CA GLY A 108 -13.08 8.90 -0.37
C GLY A 108 -12.70 7.95 -1.50
N ARG A 109 -13.09 6.68 -1.40
CA ARG A 109 -12.92 5.72 -2.49
C ARG A 109 -13.86 6.00 -3.67
N LEU A 110 -15.02 6.66 -3.50
CA LEU A 110 -16.00 6.94 -4.59
C LEU A 110 -15.38 7.77 -5.73
N HIS A 111 -14.32 8.53 -5.43
CA HIS A 111 -13.57 9.24 -6.46
C HIS A 111 -13.05 8.30 -7.57
N VAL A 112 -12.75 7.04 -7.27
CA VAL A 112 -12.31 6.03 -8.26
C VAL A 112 -13.36 5.83 -9.35
N PHE A 113 -14.65 5.74 -8.98
CA PHE A 113 -15.73 5.62 -9.95
C PHE A 113 -15.93 6.89 -10.79
N PHE A 114 -15.65 8.06 -10.22
CA PHE A 114 -15.71 9.33 -10.95
C PHE A 114 -14.54 9.51 -11.93
N PHE A 115 -13.33 9.09 -11.54
CA PHE A 115 -12.12 9.26 -12.36
C PHE A 115 -11.95 8.18 -13.43
N LEU A 116 -12.57 7.00 -13.27
CA LEU A 116 -12.54 5.93 -14.26
C LEU A 116 -13.05 6.33 -15.66
N PRO A 117 -14.23 6.98 -15.82
CA PRO A 117 -14.71 7.41 -17.13
C PRO A 117 -13.79 8.47 -17.75
N LEU A 118 -13.21 9.36 -16.94
CA LEU A 118 -12.23 10.34 -17.41
C LEU A 118 -10.96 9.65 -17.92
N THR A 119 -10.43 8.70 -17.16
CA THR A 119 -9.23 7.93 -17.53
C THR A 119 -9.48 7.09 -18.78
N ASN A 120 -10.64 6.44 -18.88
CA ASN A 120 -11.06 5.69 -20.06
C ASN A 120 -11.25 6.60 -21.29
N ALA A 121 -11.74 7.83 -21.11
CA ALA A 121 -11.86 8.80 -22.20
C ALA A 121 -10.49 9.26 -22.71
N VAL A 122 -9.54 9.55 -21.81
CA VAL A 122 -8.16 9.93 -22.17
C VAL A 122 -7.46 8.77 -22.90
N ARG A 123 -7.57 7.53 -22.38
CA ARG A 123 -7.02 6.34 -23.05
C ARG A 123 -7.60 6.14 -24.45
N ARG A 124 -8.91 6.34 -24.63
CA ARG A 124 -9.57 6.29 -25.95
C ARG A 124 -9.04 7.38 -26.90
N ARG A 125 -8.69 8.58 -26.40
CA ARG A 125 -8.11 9.64 -27.23
C ARG A 125 -6.70 9.28 -27.71
N ILE A 126 -5.85 8.78 -26.81
CA ILE A 126 -4.49 8.34 -27.15
C ILE A 126 -4.53 7.18 -28.16
N ALA A 127 -5.42 6.20 -27.96
CA ALA A 127 -5.59 5.08 -28.90
C ALA A 127 -6.00 5.55 -30.31
N ARG A 128 -6.88 6.54 -30.41
CA ARG A 128 -7.27 7.14 -31.71
C ARG A 128 -6.10 7.82 -32.40
N GLN A 129 -5.25 8.53 -31.64
CA GLN A 129 -4.07 9.20 -32.20
C GLN A 129 -3.05 8.21 -32.77
N HIS A 130 -2.75 7.12 -32.05
CA HIS A 130 -1.82 6.10 -32.55
C HIS A 130 -2.35 5.40 -33.82
N ALA A 131 -3.65 5.11 -33.87
CA ALA A 131 -4.28 4.50 -35.05
C ALA A 131 -4.23 5.42 -36.29
N GLU A 132 -4.39 6.73 -36.10
CA GLU A 132 -4.34 7.71 -37.18
C GLU A 132 -2.91 7.89 -37.74
N VAL A 133 -1.89 7.81 -36.88
CA VAL A 133 -0.48 7.87 -37.28
C VAL A 133 -0.06 6.62 -38.05
N GLU A 134 -0.39 5.42 -37.55
CA GLU A 134 -0.02 4.17 -38.22
C GLU A 134 -0.80 3.94 -39.53
N GLY A 135 -2.04 4.44 -39.64
CA GLY A 135 -2.83 4.39 -40.87
C GLY A 135 -2.23 5.14 -42.06
N LYS A 136 -1.39 6.16 -41.81
CA LYS A 136 -0.66 6.88 -42.88
C LYS A 136 0.58 6.14 -43.40
N SER A 137 1.08 5.13 -42.67
CA SER A 137 2.32 4.42 -43.01
C SER A 137 2.14 3.34 -44.09
N GLY A 138 0.90 2.88 -44.33
CA GLY A 138 0.54 1.99 -45.46
C GLY A 138 1.29 0.65 -45.55
N THR A 139 2.05 0.27 -44.52
CA THR A 139 2.93 -0.91 -44.49
C THR A 139 2.25 -2.07 -43.77
N SER A 140 2.38 -3.29 -44.29
CA SER A 140 1.76 -4.51 -43.72
C SER A 140 2.19 -4.76 -42.26
N ASP A 141 3.43 -4.40 -41.91
CA ASP A 141 3.95 -4.47 -40.54
C ASP A 141 3.33 -3.40 -39.60
N ALA A 142 3.00 -2.22 -40.12
CA ALA A 142 2.34 -1.18 -39.34
C ALA A 142 0.90 -1.56 -38.98
N ALA A 143 0.20 -2.27 -39.87
CA ALA A 143 -1.14 -2.78 -39.57
C ALA A 143 -1.12 -3.80 -38.42
N HIS A 144 -0.18 -4.76 -38.44
CA HIS A 144 -0.02 -5.72 -37.35
C HIS A 144 0.38 -5.05 -36.03
N ARG A 145 1.24 -4.02 -36.07
CA ARG A 145 1.67 -3.27 -34.87
C ARG A 145 0.52 -2.46 -34.26
N ALA A 146 -0.27 -1.77 -35.10
CA ALA A 146 -1.48 -1.06 -34.69
C ALA A 146 -2.51 -1.97 -34.03
N GLN A 147 -2.69 -3.17 -34.59
CA GLN A 147 -3.63 -4.16 -34.07
C GLN A 147 -3.19 -4.68 -32.70
N ARG A 148 -1.88 -4.93 -32.50
CA ARG A 148 -1.32 -5.32 -31.20
C ARG A 148 -1.44 -4.22 -30.14
N ILE A 149 -1.20 -2.96 -30.53
CA ILE A 149 -1.35 -1.80 -29.64
C ILE A 149 -2.82 -1.62 -29.26
N MET A 150 -3.75 -1.70 -30.21
CA MET A 150 -5.18 -1.64 -29.95
C MET A 150 -5.64 -2.80 -29.04
N GLN A 151 -5.10 -3.99 -29.21
CA GLN A 151 -5.45 -5.16 -28.39
C GLN A 151 -4.94 -4.98 -26.96
N ALA A 152 -3.66 -4.62 -26.77
CA ALA A 152 -3.11 -4.33 -25.45
C ALA A 152 -3.84 -3.17 -24.73
N MET A 153 -4.27 -2.14 -25.47
CA MET A 153 -5.07 -1.06 -24.90
C MET A 153 -6.50 -1.51 -24.58
N ARG A 154 -7.11 -2.39 -25.38
CA ARG A 154 -8.44 -2.95 -25.13
C ARG A 154 -8.45 -3.80 -23.86
N ASP A 155 -7.40 -4.57 -23.65
CA ASP A 155 -7.21 -5.37 -22.43
C ASP A 155 -6.98 -4.48 -21.20
N ALA A 156 -6.48 -3.25 -21.40
CA ALA A 156 -6.31 -2.25 -20.36
C ALA A 156 -7.53 -1.34 -20.12
N ILE A 157 -8.64 -1.49 -20.87
CA ILE A 157 -9.88 -0.74 -20.64
C ILE A 157 -10.55 -1.28 -19.38
N LEU A 158 -10.57 -0.45 -18.34
CA LEU A 158 -11.09 -0.84 -17.03
C LEU A 158 -12.63 -0.74 -17.04
N THR A 159 -13.27 -1.90 -17.20
CA THR A 159 -14.73 -2.10 -17.07
C THR A 159 -15.21 -1.73 -15.67
N PRO A 160 -16.46 -1.24 -15.49
CA PRO A 160 -17.04 -1.00 -14.15
C PRO A 160 -16.99 -2.22 -13.22
N ALA A 161 -16.99 -3.45 -13.75
CA ALA A 161 -16.76 -4.67 -12.95
C ALA A 161 -15.34 -4.72 -12.35
N HIS A 162 -14.31 -4.32 -13.10
CA HIS A 162 -12.94 -4.20 -12.58
C HIS A 162 -12.82 -3.09 -11.53
N ALA A 163 -13.57 -1.99 -11.68
CA ALA A 163 -13.64 -0.92 -10.69
C ALA A 163 -14.23 -1.40 -9.36
N PHE A 164 -15.25 -2.26 -9.42
CA PHE A 164 -15.85 -2.90 -8.25
C PHE A 164 -14.87 -3.87 -7.57
N VAL A 165 -14.16 -4.69 -8.34
CA VAL A 165 -13.10 -5.56 -7.76
C VAL A 165 -11.98 -4.73 -7.13
N LEU A 166 -11.55 -3.65 -7.79
CA LEU A 166 -10.54 -2.71 -7.29
C LEU A 166 -11.00 -1.98 -6.01
N TRP A 167 -12.30 -1.75 -5.87
CA TRP A 167 -12.90 -1.15 -4.67
C TRP A 167 -12.73 -2.04 -3.43
N PHE A 168 -12.92 -3.35 -3.62
CA PHE A 168 -12.86 -4.36 -2.57
C PHE A 168 -11.46 -4.95 -2.35
N SER A 169 -10.52 -4.77 -3.27
CA SER A 169 -9.16 -5.29 -3.14
C SER A 169 -8.36 -4.64 -2.00
N GLY A 170 -8.74 -3.44 -1.57
CA GLY A 170 -8.16 -2.75 -0.41
C GLY A 170 -8.97 -2.96 0.88
N LEU A 171 -9.54 -4.16 1.10
CA LEU A 171 -10.18 -4.57 2.35
C LEU A 171 -9.39 -5.70 3.02
N ARG A 172 -8.07 -5.73 2.81
CA ARG A 172 -7.23 -6.87 3.17
C ARG A 172 -7.08 -7.02 4.68
N GLY A 173 -7.00 -5.90 5.41
CA GLY A 173 -6.91 -5.94 6.86
C GLY A 173 -8.23 -6.34 7.58
N GLY A 174 -9.39 -6.25 6.93
CA GLY A 174 -10.68 -6.64 7.54
C GLY A 174 -10.77 -8.14 7.87
N VAL A 175 -10.12 -8.99 7.06
CA VAL A 175 -10.04 -10.44 7.30
C VAL A 175 -9.13 -10.75 8.48
N ALA A 176 -7.99 -10.07 8.56
CA ALA A 176 -7.07 -10.26 9.66
C ALA A 176 -7.61 -9.68 10.98
N PHE A 177 -8.46 -8.64 10.92
CA PHE A 177 -9.25 -8.16 12.05
C PHE A 177 -10.29 -9.19 12.51
N ALA A 178 -11.01 -9.80 11.58
CA ALA A 178 -11.98 -10.85 11.91
C ALA A 178 -11.31 -12.07 12.57
N ILE A 179 -10.11 -12.45 12.10
CA ILE A 179 -9.32 -13.52 12.71
C ILE A 179 -8.83 -13.11 14.11
N ALA A 180 -8.33 -11.89 14.30
CA ALA A 180 -7.91 -11.42 15.62
C ALA A 180 -9.11 -11.32 16.59
N ALA A 181 -10.24 -10.77 16.16
CA ALA A 181 -11.46 -10.71 16.96
C ALA A 181 -12.00 -12.09 17.32
N ALA A 182 -11.94 -13.07 16.42
CA ALA A 182 -12.32 -14.45 16.70
C ALA A 182 -11.33 -15.14 17.66
N ALA A 183 -10.02 -14.87 17.53
CA ALA A 183 -9.00 -15.44 18.40
C ALA A 183 -9.02 -14.84 19.82
N TYR A 184 -9.31 -13.55 19.96
CA TYR A 184 -9.37 -12.85 21.25
C TYR A 184 -10.77 -12.82 21.88
N GLY A 185 -11.83 -13.16 21.12
CA GLY A 185 -13.21 -13.20 21.60
C GLY A 185 -13.51 -14.28 22.66
N ASP A 186 -12.64 -15.29 22.78
CA ASP A 186 -12.84 -16.45 23.66
C ASP A 186 -11.97 -16.43 24.95
N SER A 187 -11.24 -15.33 25.20
CA SER A 187 -10.49 -15.15 26.46
C SER A 187 -11.21 -14.21 27.40
N SER A 188 -11.78 -14.79 28.46
CA SER A 188 -12.36 -14.11 29.61
C SER A 188 -11.28 -13.39 30.42
N PHE A 189 -10.98 -12.13 30.06
CA PHE A 189 -10.12 -11.27 30.87
C PHE A 189 -10.85 -10.85 32.16
N PRO A 190 -10.23 -10.99 33.36
CA PRO A 190 -10.81 -10.49 34.60
C PRO A 190 -10.87 -8.95 34.59
N ALA A 191 -11.99 -8.39 35.06
CA ALA A 191 -12.20 -6.96 35.14
C ALA A 191 -11.26 -6.31 36.19
N PRO A 192 -10.57 -5.19 35.86
CA PRO A 192 -9.93 -4.38 36.87
C PRO A 192 -10.89 -3.26 37.30
N CYS A 193 -11.44 -3.39 38.52
CA CYS A 193 -11.88 -2.33 39.43
C CYS A 193 -11.96 -3.02 40.82
N GLU A 194 -11.14 -2.69 41.81
CA GLU A 194 -11.37 -1.64 42.81
C GLU A 194 -10.04 -1.44 43.58
N ALA A 195 -9.61 -0.25 43.99
CA ALA A 195 -10.18 0.42 45.15
C ALA A 195 -9.82 1.93 45.17
N THR A 196 -10.86 2.73 45.38
CA THR A 196 -10.81 4.06 46.03
C THR A 196 -10.00 5.15 45.29
N HIS A 197 -10.62 5.79 44.29
CA HIS A 197 -10.78 7.25 44.13
C HIS A 197 -11.20 7.56 42.68
N THR A 198 -12.26 8.34 42.56
CA THR A 198 -12.84 9.01 41.37
C THR A 198 -11.93 9.15 40.15
N CYS A 199 -12.21 8.42 39.07
CA CYS A 199 -11.68 8.72 37.74
C CYS A 199 -12.45 9.92 37.15
N THR A 200 -12.03 11.13 37.52
CA THR A 200 -12.45 12.36 36.84
C THR A 200 -11.75 12.46 35.49
N GLY A 201 -12.51 12.87 34.47
CA GLY A 201 -12.16 12.76 33.06
C GLY A 201 -10.81 13.35 32.67
N GLU A 202 -10.05 12.57 31.92
CA GLU A 202 -9.00 13.08 31.05
C GLU A 202 -9.65 13.43 29.70
N GLU A 203 -9.54 14.70 29.32
CA GLU A 203 -9.89 15.19 28.00
C GLU A 203 -9.20 14.33 26.92
N LEU A 204 -10.01 13.79 26.02
CA LEU A 204 -9.55 13.01 24.88
C LEU A 204 -8.72 13.92 23.97
N SER A 205 -7.39 13.87 24.07
CA SER A 205 -6.51 14.65 23.20
C SER A 205 -6.81 14.32 21.72
N PRO A 206 -6.99 15.32 20.84
CA PRO A 206 -7.26 15.13 19.42
C PRO A 206 -6.30 14.15 18.73
N GLY A 207 -5.06 14.05 19.24
CA GLY A 207 -4.06 13.11 18.75
C GLY A 207 -4.44 11.64 18.93
N LEU A 208 -5.16 11.27 20.00
CA LEU A 208 -5.58 9.89 20.26
C LEU A 208 -6.70 9.46 19.29
N ALA A 209 -7.63 10.37 19.01
CA ALA A 209 -8.71 10.15 18.03
C ALA A 209 -8.16 10.06 16.60
N ILE A 210 -7.14 10.86 16.26
CA ILE A 210 -6.43 10.78 14.98
C ILE A 210 -5.66 9.46 14.88
N LEU A 211 -5.01 9.01 15.95
CA LEU A 211 -4.31 7.72 15.99
C LEU A 211 -5.30 6.56 15.79
N GLN A 212 -6.46 6.61 16.46
CA GLN A 212 -7.52 5.60 16.34
C GLN A 212 -8.15 5.56 14.94
N ALA A 213 -8.41 6.72 14.34
CA ALA A 213 -8.90 6.79 12.96
C ALA A 213 -7.87 6.21 11.99
N THR A 214 -6.59 6.58 12.15
CA THR A 214 -5.49 6.08 11.32
C THR A 214 -5.30 4.57 11.47
N LEU A 215 -5.48 4.05 12.68
CA LEU A 215 -5.33 2.64 13.03
C LEU A 215 -6.50 1.78 12.51
N LEU A 216 -7.74 2.28 12.60
CA LEU A 216 -8.89 1.67 11.95
C LEU A 216 -8.73 1.68 10.43
N ILE A 217 -8.27 2.79 9.85
CA ILE A 217 -8.05 2.89 8.40
C ILE A 217 -6.98 1.89 7.96
N ALA A 218 -5.85 1.79 8.67
CA ALA A 218 -4.77 0.86 8.36
C ALA A 218 -5.18 -0.63 8.55
N VAL A 219 -6.15 -0.91 9.39
CA VAL A 219 -6.77 -2.24 9.51
C VAL A 219 -7.84 -2.49 8.42
N PHE A 220 -8.35 -1.46 7.74
CA PHE A 220 -9.37 -1.60 6.68
C PHE A 220 -8.88 -1.34 5.26
N THR A 221 -7.66 -0.82 5.07
CA THR A 221 -6.90 -0.83 3.80
C THR A 221 -6.06 -2.09 3.71
#